data_AF-A0A519ZY67-F1
#
_entry.id   AF-A0A519ZY67-F1
#
_cell.length_a   1.000
_cell.length_b   1.000
_cell.length_c   1.000
_cell.angle_alpha   90.00
_cell.angle_beta   90.00
_cell.angle_gamma   90.00
#
_symmetry.space_group_name_H-M   'P 1'
#
loop_
_entity.id
_entity.type
_entity.pdbx_description
1 polymer ?
#
loop_
_entity_poly.entity_id
_entity_poly.type
_entity_poly.pdbx_seq_one_letter_code
_entity_poly.pdbx_strand_id
1 'polypeptide(L)'
;VVHLLNFSDAKTLEWRDNQAQQPEPTLRRQVRVQVPVATKISRVWVASPDYQQGTPQQLPFAQAAGQLTVTVPQLRYWDMLVLE
;
A
#
# COMPACT_ATOMS: atom_id res chain seq x y z
N VAL A 1 10.03 0.16 5.64
CA VAL A 1 8.57 -0.12 5.54
C VAL A 1 7.89 1.09 4.92
N VAL A 2 6.92 0.87 4.04
CA VAL A 2 6.09 1.90 3.40
C VAL A 2 4.62 1.58 3.69
N HIS A 3 3.88 2.55 4.20
CA HIS A 3 2.45 2.41 4.45
C HIS A 3 1.65 3.08 3.34
N LEU A 4 0.67 2.37 2.82
CA LEU A 4 -0.24 2.85 1.78
C LEU A 4 -1.62 3.00 2.41
N LEU A 5 -2.09 4.23 2.60
CA LEU A 5 -3.43 4.52 3.12
C LEU A 5 -4.30 5.09 2.00
N ASN A 6 -5.48 4.52 1.80
CA ASN A 6 -6.37 4.90 0.71
C ASN A 6 -7.36 6.00 1.14
N PHE A 7 -6.95 7.26 0.98
CA PHE A 7 -7.84 8.42 1.15
C PHE A 7 -8.49 8.89 -0.16
N SER A 8 -8.45 8.07 -1.22
CA SER A 8 -8.84 8.51 -2.56
C SER A 8 -10.26 9.05 -2.68
N ASP A 9 -11.19 8.43 -1.94
CA ASP A 9 -12.61 8.78 -1.96
C ASP A 9 -13.00 9.60 -0.72
N ALA A 10 -12.02 10.00 0.09
CA ALA A 10 -12.27 10.72 1.33
C ALA A 10 -12.88 12.10 1.05
N LYS A 11 -14.02 12.37 1.67
CA LYS A 11 -14.66 13.69 1.63
C LYS A 11 -13.99 14.67 2.58
N THR A 12 -13.37 14.16 3.62
CA THR A 12 -12.72 14.92 4.67
C THR A 12 -11.54 14.12 5.24
N LEU A 13 -10.54 14.82 5.78
CA LEU A 13 -9.44 14.22 6.54
C LEU A 13 -9.69 14.25 8.06
N GLU A 14 -10.88 14.69 8.49
CA GLU A 14 -11.29 14.58 9.89
C GLU A 14 -11.48 13.12 10.27
N TRP A 15 -10.47 12.52 10.87
CA TRP A 15 -10.44 11.10 11.25
C TRP A 15 -11.62 10.65 12.12
N ARG A 16 -12.19 11.58 12.91
CA ARG A 16 -13.32 11.29 13.81
C ARG A 16 -14.63 11.08 13.03
N ASP A 17 -14.74 11.65 11.83
CA ASP A 17 -15.95 11.67 11.01
C ASP A 17 -17.22 11.95 11.83
N ASN A 18 -17.25 13.12 12.51
CA ASN A 18 -18.33 13.48 13.43
C ASN A 18 -19.72 13.42 12.80
N GLN A 19 -19.79 13.59 11.48
CA GLN A 19 -21.04 13.62 10.72
C GLN A 19 -21.34 12.26 10.04
N ALA A 20 -20.49 11.24 10.21
CA ALA A 20 -20.61 9.93 9.60
C ALA A 20 -20.78 9.97 8.08
N GLN A 21 -20.05 10.87 7.40
CA GLN A 21 -20.18 11.11 5.97
C GLN A 21 -19.05 10.52 5.13
N GLN A 22 -18.05 9.92 5.78
CA GLN A 22 -16.90 9.34 5.10
C GLN A 22 -17.34 8.08 4.33
N PRO A 23 -17.18 8.05 2.99
CA PRO A 23 -17.55 6.87 2.21
C PRO A 23 -16.54 5.75 2.42
N GLU A 24 -16.99 4.52 2.16
CA GLU A 24 -16.06 3.40 2.00
C GLU A 24 -15.13 3.67 0.81
N PRO A 25 -13.80 3.50 0.96
CA PRO A 25 -12.86 3.67 -0.13
C PRO A 25 -13.04 2.58 -1.19
N THR A 26 -12.96 2.99 -2.45
CA THR A 26 -13.00 2.09 -3.60
C THR A 26 -11.76 1.22 -3.64
N LEU A 27 -11.95 -0.10 -3.81
CA LEU A 27 -10.85 -1.05 -4.00
C LEU A 27 -10.03 -0.68 -5.23
N ARG A 28 -8.75 -0.35 -5.03
CA ARG A 28 -7.82 -0.15 -6.13
C ARG A 28 -7.08 -1.45 -6.40
N ARG A 29 -6.88 -1.79 -7.68
CA ARG A 29 -6.15 -2.99 -8.11
C ARG A 29 -4.89 -2.59 -8.86
N GLN A 30 -3.85 -3.42 -8.76
CA GLN A 30 -2.58 -3.25 -9.49
C GLN A 30 -1.96 -1.86 -9.24
N VAL A 31 -1.86 -1.46 -7.97
CA VAL A 31 -1.30 -0.17 -7.58
C VAL A 31 0.22 -0.22 -7.76
N ARG A 32 0.74 0.53 -8.74
CA ARG A 32 2.18 0.65 -8.98
C ARG A 32 2.78 1.64 -8.00
N VAL A 33 3.77 1.20 -7.24
CA VAL A 33 4.48 2.00 -6.23
C VAL A 33 5.95 2.10 -6.63
N GLN A 34 6.49 3.32 -6.54
CA GLN A 34 7.90 3.60 -6.76
C GLN A 34 8.51 4.19 -5.49
N VAL A 35 9.55 3.54 -4.96
CA VAL A 35 10.21 3.95 -3.72
C VAL A 35 11.71 4.16 -3.98
N PRO A 36 12.27 5.36 -3.70
CA PRO A 36 13.71 5.55 -3.74
C PRO A 36 14.37 4.67 -2.67
N VAL A 37 15.37 3.89 -3.07
CA VAL A 37 16.10 2.97 -2.20
C VAL A 37 17.61 3.10 -2.45
N ALA A 38 18.36 3.40 -1.40
CA ALA A 38 19.82 3.55 -1.49
C ALA A 38 20.56 2.20 -1.50
N THR A 39 19.91 1.15 -1.00
CA THR A 39 20.50 -0.19 -0.81
C THR A 39 19.85 -1.22 -1.73
N LYS A 40 20.57 -2.31 -2.01
CA LYS A 40 20.03 -3.46 -2.74
C LYS A 40 18.94 -4.12 -1.90
N ILE A 41 17.75 -4.29 -2.47
CA ILE A 41 16.64 -4.99 -1.86
C ILE A 41 16.67 -6.46 -2.29
N SER A 42 16.49 -7.34 -1.32
CA SER A 42 16.49 -8.79 -1.45
C SER A 42 15.07 -9.36 -1.53
N ARG A 43 14.13 -8.75 -0.81
CA ARG A 43 12.75 -9.22 -0.74
C ARG A 43 11.77 -8.06 -0.61
N VAL A 44 10.62 -8.20 -1.26
CA VAL A 44 9.48 -7.30 -1.09
C VAL A 44 8.25 -8.13 -0.80
N TRP A 45 7.49 -7.70 0.20
CA TRP A 45 6.22 -8.34 0.54
C TRP A 45 5.23 -7.32 1.06
N VAL A 46 3.94 -7.64 0.91
CA VAL A 46 2.84 -6.81 1.38
C VAL A 46 1.99 -7.61 2.37
N ALA A 47 1.48 -6.95 3.40
CA ALA A 47 0.46 -7.48 4.28
C ALA A 47 -0.61 -6.42 4.51
N SER A 48 -1.87 -6.86 4.58
CA SER A 48 -3.02 -5.98 4.80
C SER A 48 -4.02 -6.65 5.73
N PRO A 49 -4.55 -5.98 6.76
CA PRO A 49 -5.68 -6.51 7.51
C PRO A 49 -6.92 -6.69 6.64
N ASP A 50 -7.03 -5.95 5.54
CA ASP A 50 -8.16 -5.98 4.61
C ASP A 50 -8.14 -7.21 3.69
N TYR A 51 -7.03 -7.95 3.63
CA TYR A 51 -6.84 -9.07 2.72
C TYR A 51 -6.11 -10.24 3.36
N GLN A 52 -6.65 -11.46 3.20
CA GLN A 52 -6.06 -12.69 3.74
C GLN A 52 -5.68 -12.61 5.24
N GLN A 53 -6.44 -11.84 6.02
CA GLN A 53 -6.27 -11.68 7.47
C GLN A 53 -4.85 -11.24 7.87
N GLY A 54 -4.18 -10.43 7.04
CA GLY A 54 -2.82 -9.95 7.31
C GLY A 54 -1.70 -10.91 6.91
N THR A 55 -2.00 -12.01 6.22
CA THR A 55 -0.98 -12.94 5.74
C THR A 55 -0.03 -12.24 4.76
N PRO A 56 1.30 -12.28 4.98
CA PRO A 56 2.26 -11.68 4.06
C PRO A 56 2.27 -12.34 2.68
N GLN A 57 2.18 -11.53 1.62
CA GLN A 57 2.32 -11.97 0.25
C GLN A 57 3.62 -11.40 -0.35
N GLN A 58 4.52 -12.29 -0.79
CA GLN A 58 5.72 -11.87 -1.51
C GLN A 58 5.36 -11.30 -2.88
N LEU A 59 6.03 -10.20 -3.27
CA LEU A 59 5.79 -9.51 -4.52
C LEU A 59 7.06 -9.50 -5.38
N PRO A 60 6.94 -9.70 -6.70
CA PRO A 60 8.01 -9.40 -7.63
C PRO A 60 8.23 -7.88 -7.67
N PHE A 61 9.49 -7.47 -7.78
CA PHE A 61 9.87 -6.06 -7.88
C PHE A 61 11.03 -5.90 -8.86
N ALA A 62 11.19 -4.69 -9.37
CA ALA A 62 12.36 -4.28 -10.12
C ALA A 62 13.09 -3.17 -9.37
N GLN A 63 14.42 -3.22 -9.33
CA GLN A 63 15.24 -2.16 -8.77
C GLN A 63 16.27 -1.71 -9.82
N ALA A 64 16.25 -0.43 -10.16
CA ALA A 64 17.18 0.16 -11.12
C ALA A 64 17.50 1.60 -10.72
N ALA A 65 18.76 2.02 -10.86
CA ALA A 65 19.22 3.39 -10.63
C ALA A 65 18.75 4.00 -9.27
N GLY A 66 18.80 3.21 -8.19
CA GLY A 66 18.38 3.68 -6.85
C GLY A 66 16.85 3.79 -6.64
N GLN A 67 16.06 3.23 -7.56
CA GLN A 67 14.60 3.24 -7.49
C GLN A 67 14.07 1.81 -7.50
N LEU A 68 13.18 1.48 -6.55
CA LEU A 68 12.42 0.24 -6.53
C LEU A 68 11.01 0.48 -7.11
N THR A 69 10.57 -0.40 -8.00
CA THR A 69 9.21 -0.46 -8.53
C THR A 69 8.58 -1.79 -8.16
N VAL A 70 7.39 -1.74 -7.58
CA VAL A 70 6.58 -2.92 -7.23
C VAL A 70 5.11 -2.64 -7.52
N THR A 71 4.35 -3.70 -7.82
CA THR A 71 2.90 -3.62 -7.99
C THR A 71 2.21 -4.30 -6.81
N VAL A 72 1.46 -3.52 -6.05
CA VAL A 72 0.58 -4.04 -4.99
C VAL A 72 -0.72 -4.53 -5.63
N PRO A 73 -1.14 -5.78 -5.41
CA PRO A 73 -2.24 -6.39 -6.15
C PRO A 73 -3.58 -5.69 -5.89
N GLN A 74 -3.81 -5.25 -4.65
CA GLN A 74 -4.99 -4.50 -4.27
C GLN A 74 -4.71 -3.59 -3.06
N LEU A 75 -5.48 -2.52 -2.91
CA LEU A 75 -5.46 -1.63 -1.75
C LEU A 75 -6.90 -1.20 -1.46
N ARG A 76 -7.42 -1.58 -0.28
CA ARG A 76 -8.76 -1.14 0.17
C ARG A 76 -8.65 0.03 1.14
N TYR A 77 -8.21 -0.21 2.37
CA TYR A 77 -7.97 0.83 3.37
C TYR A 77 -6.48 1.03 3.60
N TRP A 78 -5.78 -0.05 3.97
CA TRP A 78 -4.40 0.03 4.40
C TRP A 78 -3.58 -1.21 4.05
N ASP A 79 -2.45 -0.97 3.38
CA ASP A 79 -1.45 -2.00 3.11
C ASP A 79 -0.09 -1.58 3.67
N MET A 80 0.61 -2.55 4.26
CA MET A 80 1.99 -2.42 4.67
C MET A 80 2.91 -3.11 3.65
N LEU A 81 3.67 -2.30 2.91
CA LEU A 81 4.69 -2.76 1.98
C LEU A 81 6.06 -2.77 2.69
N VAL A 82 6.68 -3.94 2.77
CA VAL A 82 7.99 -4.11 3.40
C VAL A 82 9.03 -4.40 2.33
N LEU A 83 10.14 -3.68 2.41
CA LEU A 83 11.32 -3.80 1.55
C LEU A 83 12.47 -4.23 2.45
N GLU A 84 13.05 -5.41 2.19
CA GLU A 84 14.16 -6.01 2.96
C GLU A 84 15.44 -6.11 2.13
#